data_AF-A0A932B6M0-F1
#
_entry.id   AF-A0A932B6M0-F1
#
_cell.length_a   1.000
_cell.length_b   1.000
_cell.length_c   1.000
_cell.angle_alpha   90.00
_cell.angle_beta   90.00
_cell.angle_gamma   90.00
#
_symmetry.space_group_name_H-M   'P 1'
#
loop_
_entity.id
_entity.type
_entity.pdbx_description
1 polymer ?
#
loop_
_entity_poly.entity_id
_entity_poly.type
_entity_poly.pdbx_seq_one_letter_code
_entity_poly.pdbx_strand_id
1 'polypeptide(L)'
;MNRLSAIRAASALLCAFTASAYAATYYVDASAGNDANNGTTTTTAWKTLAKVNSSVTSGDTVKLQALNAWRETLVVKSGVTYTNYGSTASTSRAIISGSRPVNGLTWTRYGTSNIWVATTNSQIESGGISQLLVNGVRQTLARTPNVGSGDFSVANSRYARITQRGNGTTLNINAGVVPAGKDITGATVFSRNVGSDLTEYRVASASLNSSGQAVTLGLSHVSILDDWGIYNDYALDAGYGYWLENKLWMLDSPGEWYFDAANHKLYVWLKDSTSPATTSLSIAVSSQANAIVANNVSNFSLSNIQVQDTMSDGISMNQTSGATLDNLLVLRAGRRGISMADSQNNTISNSYVDRSAREGIWLGYIPRSYTPVPPLSRRSYNVSVNNTLVTNSGQGNMAVGVRLGEAGAFTRNLVSGSSSNGVIATLGPLIDSNQVLNSCTDFQDCGGIYVAQPPKNPTLVSGAASTTPVTKVLFANNLTISNNIVDVGTGSADGVPSGGTDTRGIYLDDYSNGVTVTNNYVSGMKYGIMLHTAFNNTLTDNKLVNNRSQNLLLQEDAVPSLDGTTSTKGAMAGNVIKRNAMVASKDASNSAQAVPNILQSAEGGQGPTG
;
A
#
# COMPACT_ATOMS: atom_id res chain seq x y z
N MET A 1 -2.49 -68.04 -41.61
CA MET A 1 -1.83 -68.01 -40.29
C MET A 1 -2.86 -67.55 -39.28
N ASN A 2 -3.45 -68.49 -38.54
CA ASN A 2 -4.44 -68.22 -37.49
C ASN A 2 -3.81 -68.58 -36.15
N ARG A 3 -3.97 -67.73 -35.13
CA ARG A 3 -4.17 -68.10 -33.73
C ARG A 3 -4.45 -66.86 -32.86
N LEU A 4 -5.73 -66.66 -32.59
CA LEU A 4 -6.25 -66.01 -31.38
C LEU A 4 -6.13 -67.02 -30.22
N SER A 5 -5.52 -66.65 -29.10
CA SER A 5 -5.87 -67.20 -27.78
C SER A 5 -5.15 -66.49 -26.61
N ALA A 6 -5.96 -66.18 -25.59
CA ALA A 6 -5.63 -65.86 -24.18
C ALA A 6 -5.06 -64.43 -23.95
N ILE A 7 -5.55 -63.61 -23.01
CA ILE A 7 -5.98 -63.91 -21.64
C ILE A 7 -7.13 -62.97 -21.23
N ARG A 8 -8.27 -63.55 -20.84
CA ARG A 8 -9.24 -62.95 -19.91
C ARG A 8 -8.88 -63.46 -18.51
N ALA A 9 -8.54 -62.58 -17.56
CA ALA A 9 -8.78 -62.73 -16.12
C ALA A 9 -8.06 -61.63 -15.33
N ALA A 10 -8.69 -60.45 -15.22
CA ALA A 10 -8.44 -59.49 -14.13
C ALA A 10 -9.61 -58.50 -14.06
N SER A 11 -10.82 -59.02 -13.86
CA SER A 11 -12.00 -58.20 -13.52
C SER A 11 -12.53 -58.69 -12.18
N ALA A 12 -11.77 -58.40 -11.12
CA ALA A 12 -12.21 -58.60 -9.75
C ALA A 12 -11.57 -57.52 -8.87
N LEU A 13 -12.44 -56.72 -8.25
CA LEU A 13 -12.15 -55.78 -7.16
C LEU A 13 -11.17 -54.64 -7.45
N LEU A 14 -11.64 -53.63 -8.18
CA LEU A 14 -11.34 -52.25 -7.79
C LEU A 14 -12.59 -51.73 -7.06
N CYS A 15 -12.81 -52.22 -5.84
CA CYS A 15 -13.63 -51.48 -4.88
C CYS A 15 -12.93 -50.14 -4.71
N ALA A 16 -13.48 -49.11 -5.34
CA ALA A 16 -13.17 -47.74 -5.04
C ALA A 16 -13.35 -47.58 -3.54
N PHE A 17 -12.24 -47.54 -2.80
CA PHE A 17 -12.18 -46.82 -1.55
C PHE A 17 -12.47 -45.37 -1.92
N THR A 18 -13.75 -45.03 -2.03
CA THR A 18 -14.20 -43.67 -1.82
C THR A 18 -13.86 -43.40 -0.37
N ALA A 19 -12.64 -42.90 -0.14
CA ALA A 19 -12.32 -42.26 1.11
C ALA A 19 -13.40 -41.20 1.28
N SER A 20 -14.36 -41.46 2.16
CA SER A 20 -15.31 -40.45 2.57
C SER A 20 -14.45 -39.38 3.21
N ALA A 21 -14.18 -38.30 2.46
CA ALA A 21 -13.51 -37.14 2.99
C ALA A 21 -14.50 -36.49 3.97
N TYR A 22 -14.45 -36.93 5.22
CA TYR A 22 -15.21 -36.30 6.29
C TYR A 22 -14.55 -34.96 6.58
N ALA A 23 -15.23 -33.88 6.22
CA ALA A 23 -14.89 -32.54 6.67
C ALA A 23 -14.96 -32.51 8.21
N ALA A 24 -13.80 -32.36 8.88
CA ALA A 24 -13.76 -32.25 10.33
C ALA A 24 -13.89 -30.78 10.76
N THR A 25 -14.43 -30.55 11.96
CA THR A 25 -14.39 -29.22 12.60
C THR A 25 -13.45 -29.26 13.79
N TYR A 26 -12.46 -28.38 13.79
CA TYR A 26 -11.49 -28.23 14.88
C TYR A 26 -11.69 -26.90 15.60
N TYR A 27 -11.57 -26.92 16.92
CA TYR A 27 -11.66 -25.77 17.81
C TYR A 27 -10.28 -25.43 18.36
N VAL A 28 -9.95 -24.15 18.43
CA VAL A 28 -8.67 -23.64 18.91
C VAL A 28 -8.89 -22.53 19.92
N ASP A 29 -8.32 -22.69 21.11
CA ASP A 29 -8.44 -21.76 22.23
C ASP A 29 -7.04 -21.45 22.78
N ALA A 30 -6.53 -20.24 22.53
CA ALA A 30 -5.21 -19.82 23.01
C ALA A 30 -5.08 -19.82 24.54
N SER A 31 -6.18 -19.70 25.26
CA SER A 31 -6.22 -19.53 26.72
C SER A 31 -6.40 -20.88 27.42
N ALA A 32 -7.39 -21.67 27.03
CA ALA A 32 -7.79 -22.92 27.68
C ALA A 32 -7.40 -24.20 26.92
N GLY A 33 -7.00 -24.09 25.66
CA GLY A 33 -6.69 -25.24 24.81
C GLY A 33 -5.40 -25.97 25.17
N ASN A 34 -5.23 -27.16 24.59
CA ASN A 34 -4.01 -27.98 24.69
C ASN A 34 -3.78 -28.74 23.36
N ASP A 35 -2.58 -28.67 22.80
CA ASP A 35 -2.26 -29.30 21.51
C ASP A 35 -2.18 -30.83 21.56
N ALA A 36 -2.19 -31.42 22.76
CA ALA A 36 -2.38 -32.86 22.97
C ALA A 36 -3.84 -33.30 22.80
N ASN A 37 -4.80 -32.37 22.81
CA ASN A 37 -6.21 -32.68 22.60
C ASN A 37 -6.50 -33.08 21.14
N ASN A 38 -7.64 -33.70 20.90
CA ASN A 38 -8.09 -34.05 19.55
C ASN A 38 -8.65 -32.85 18.75
N GLY A 39 -8.95 -31.71 19.39
CA GLY A 39 -9.43 -30.50 18.73
C GLY A 39 -10.91 -30.54 18.32
N THR A 40 -11.64 -31.63 18.49
CA THR A 40 -12.97 -31.82 17.86
C THR A 40 -14.14 -31.22 18.64
N THR A 41 -13.90 -30.69 19.83
CA THR A 41 -14.90 -29.98 20.66
C THR A 41 -14.31 -28.74 21.30
N THR A 42 -15.15 -27.83 21.79
CA THR A 42 -14.69 -26.62 22.49
C THR A 42 -13.93 -26.93 23.79
N THR A 43 -14.26 -28.03 24.48
CA THR A 43 -13.58 -28.47 25.72
C THR A 43 -12.29 -29.24 25.46
N THR A 44 -12.12 -29.77 24.25
CA THR A 44 -10.90 -30.46 23.80
C THR A 44 -10.20 -29.67 22.70
N ALA A 45 -10.29 -28.34 22.73
CA ALA A 45 -9.69 -27.47 21.75
C ALA A 45 -8.15 -27.58 21.73
N TRP A 46 -7.55 -27.39 20.55
CA TRP A 46 -6.12 -27.13 20.41
C TRP A 46 -5.77 -25.75 20.97
N LYS A 47 -4.48 -25.49 21.17
CA LYS A 47 -3.99 -24.22 21.70
C LYS A 47 -3.37 -23.33 20.62
N THR A 48 -2.54 -23.88 19.75
CA THR A 48 -1.63 -23.10 18.89
C THR A 48 -2.05 -23.10 17.42
N LEU A 49 -1.60 -22.07 16.69
CA LEU A 49 -1.70 -22.07 15.23
C LEU A 49 -0.69 -23.04 14.60
N ALA A 50 0.45 -23.31 15.26
CA ALA A 50 1.39 -24.35 14.85
C ALA A 50 0.71 -25.74 14.75
N LYS A 51 -0.18 -26.06 15.70
CA LYS A 51 -0.97 -27.29 15.65
C LYS A 51 -1.95 -27.30 14.48
N VAL A 52 -2.65 -26.18 14.22
CA VAL A 52 -3.52 -26.02 13.05
C VAL A 52 -2.73 -26.23 11.75
N ASN A 53 -1.62 -25.50 11.57
CA ASN A 53 -0.79 -25.50 10.36
C ASN A 53 -0.26 -26.89 9.97
N SER A 54 -0.09 -27.79 10.95
CA SER A 54 0.43 -29.14 10.78
C SER A 54 -0.65 -30.23 10.69
N SER A 55 -1.89 -29.95 11.08
CA SER A 55 -2.91 -31.00 11.26
C SER A 55 -4.08 -30.93 10.29
N VAL A 56 -4.43 -29.75 9.76
CA VAL A 56 -5.64 -29.57 8.95
C VAL A 56 -5.42 -29.89 7.47
N THR A 57 -6.46 -30.41 6.84
CA THR A 57 -6.47 -30.83 5.44
C THR A 57 -7.70 -30.30 4.71
N SER A 58 -7.68 -30.36 3.37
CA SER A 58 -8.78 -29.86 2.54
C SER A 58 -10.14 -30.42 2.96
N GLY A 59 -11.14 -29.55 3.11
CA GLY A 59 -12.48 -29.88 3.59
C GLY A 59 -12.70 -29.52 5.07
N ASP A 60 -11.64 -29.37 5.85
CA ASP A 60 -11.77 -29.07 7.28
C ASP A 60 -12.26 -27.62 7.56
N THR A 61 -12.85 -27.45 8.73
CA THR A 61 -13.20 -26.15 9.31
C THR A 61 -12.43 -25.92 10.60
N VAL A 62 -11.74 -24.79 10.72
CA VAL A 62 -11.03 -24.35 11.92
C VAL A 62 -11.80 -23.20 12.54
N LYS A 63 -12.18 -23.35 13.81
CA LYS A 63 -12.88 -22.34 14.62
C LYS A 63 -11.95 -21.86 15.73
N LEU A 64 -11.53 -20.60 15.64
CA LEU A 64 -10.72 -19.93 16.64
C LEU A 64 -11.62 -19.27 17.71
N GLN A 65 -11.31 -19.43 19.00
CA GLN A 65 -12.08 -18.77 20.06
C GLN A 65 -12.02 -17.24 19.86
N ALA A 66 -13.17 -16.59 19.81
CA ALA A 66 -13.26 -15.14 19.67
C ALA A 66 -12.59 -14.42 20.84
N LEU A 67 -12.01 -13.25 20.57
CA LEU A 67 -11.29 -12.38 21.51
C LEU A 67 -9.99 -12.96 22.10
N ASN A 68 -9.70 -14.25 21.89
CA ASN A 68 -8.37 -14.78 22.12
C ASN A 68 -7.39 -14.28 21.06
N ALA A 69 -6.10 -14.23 21.43
CA ALA A 69 -5.07 -13.65 20.59
C ALA A 69 -3.86 -14.58 20.42
N TRP A 70 -3.56 -14.95 19.17
CA TRP A 70 -2.40 -15.76 18.80
C TRP A 70 -1.24 -14.86 18.33
N ARG A 71 -0.02 -15.23 18.72
CA ARG A 71 1.25 -14.57 18.35
C ARG A 71 2.10 -15.46 17.45
N GLU A 72 1.42 -16.06 16.49
CA GLU A 72 1.93 -17.04 15.52
C GLU A 72 1.38 -16.69 14.14
N THR A 73 1.98 -17.23 13.08
CA THR A 73 1.43 -17.10 11.72
C THR A 73 0.47 -18.24 11.42
N LEU A 74 -0.71 -17.92 10.89
CA LEU A 74 -1.59 -18.90 10.26
C LEU A 74 -1.11 -19.16 8.83
N VAL A 75 -0.79 -20.42 8.52
CA VAL A 75 -0.43 -20.87 7.18
C VAL A 75 -1.64 -21.56 6.56
N VAL A 76 -2.29 -20.87 5.63
CA VAL A 76 -3.52 -21.32 4.98
C VAL A 76 -3.27 -22.57 4.13
N LYS A 77 -4.25 -23.47 4.12
CA LYS A 77 -4.29 -24.70 3.31
C LYS A 77 -5.46 -24.64 2.34
N SER A 78 -5.28 -25.23 1.15
CA SER A 78 -6.36 -25.33 0.15
C SER A 78 -7.58 -26.04 0.72
N GLY A 79 -8.78 -25.57 0.37
CA GLY A 79 -10.03 -26.21 0.75
C GLY A 79 -10.43 -26.07 2.22
N VAL A 80 -9.70 -25.30 3.05
CA VAL A 80 -9.98 -25.16 4.49
C VAL A 80 -10.75 -23.87 4.76
N THR A 81 -11.73 -23.95 5.66
CA THR A 81 -12.45 -22.79 6.18
C THR A 81 -11.88 -22.39 7.53
N TYR A 82 -11.46 -21.13 7.68
CA TYR A 82 -11.01 -20.57 8.96
C TYR A 82 -12.00 -19.50 9.42
N THR A 83 -12.54 -19.67 10.62
CA THR A 83 -13.49 -18.74 11.23
C THR A 83 -13.31 -18.69 12.74
N ASN A 84 -14.23 -18.04 13.46
CA ASN A 84 -14.23 -18.01 14.91
C ASN A 84 -15.48 -18.67 15.54
N TYR A 85 -15.44 -18.86 16.86
CA TYR A 85 -16.57 -19.31 17.68
C TYR A 85 -16.59 -18.57 19.03
N GLY A 86 -17.61 -18.81 19.85
CA GLY A 86 -17.71 -18.25 21.20
C GLY A 86 -18.32 -16.84 21.28
N SER A 87 -18.66 -16.24 20.13
CA SER A 87 -19.46 -15.02 20.03
C SER A 87 -20.24 -15.01 18.71
N THR A 88 -21.45 -14.46 18.72
CA THR A 88 -22.27 -14.21 17.52
C THR A 88 -22.15 -12.77 17.04
N ALA A 89 -21.59 -11.86 17.84
CA ALA A 89 -21.35 -10.49 17.42
C ALA A 89 -20.24 -10.44 16.35
N SER A 90 -20.54 -9.84 15.20
CA SER A 90 -19.60 -9.71 14.06
C SER A 90 -18.34 -8.89 14.38
N THR A 91 -18.35 -8.13 15.48
CA THR A 91 -17.23 -7.34 15.99
C THR A 91 -16.27 -8.14 16.87
N SER A 92 -16.72 -9.26 17.44
CA SER A 92 -15.91 -10.10 18.34
C SER A 92 -15.14 -11.12 17.53
N ARG A 93 -13.96 -10.73 17.04
CA ARG A 93 -13.13 -11.56 16.15
C ARG A 93 -12.05 -12.32 16.92
N ALA A 94 -11.59 -13.45 16.38
CA ALA A 94 -10.34 -14.07 16.83
C ALA A 94 -9.16 -13.21 16.37
N ILE A 95 -8.13 -13.01 17.20
CA ILE A 95 -7.04 -12.08 16.91
C ILE A 95 -5.76 -12.84 16.55
N ILE A 96 -5.18 -12.56 15.38
CA ILE A 96 -3.84 -13.00 15.01
C ILE A 96 -2.95 -11.75 14.97
N SER A 97 -2.08 -11.63 15.96
CA SER A 97 -1.28 -10.43 16.21
C SER A 97 0.18 -10.67 15.89
N GLY A 98 0.75 -9.80 15.05
CA GLY A 98 2.16 -9.80 14.74
C GLY A 98 3.04 -9.09 15.75
N SER A 99 2.47 -8.49 16.80
CA SER A 99 3.20 -7.83 17.88
C SER A 99 3.27 -8.64 19.17
N ARG A 100 4.31 -8.42 19.98
CA ARG A 100 4.46 -9.01 21.32
C ARG A 100 4.51 -7.92 22.39
N PRO A 101 3.86 -8.13 23.55
CA PRO A 101 3.91 -7.17 24.64
C PRO A 101 5.32 -7.09 25.24
N VAL A 102 5.74 -5.88 25.63
CA VAL A 102 7.04 -5.60 26.25
C VAL A 102 6.93 -5.00 27.66
N ASN A 103 5.72 -4.95 28.22
CA ASN A 103 5.47 -4.51 29.59
C ASN A 103 6.20 -5.33 30.66
N GLY A 104 6.47 -6.61 30.38
CA GLY A 104 7.19 -7.50 31.30
C GLY A 104 8.71 -7.33 31.29
N LEU A 105 9.26 -6.42 30.47
CA LEU A 105 10.69 -6.15 30.45
C LEU A 105 11.11 -5.27 31.65
N THR A 106 12.36 -5.44 32.08
CA THR A 106 12.97 -4.57 33.09
C THR A 106 13.46 -3.28 32.45
N TRP A 107 12.75 -2.17 32.72
CA TRP A 107 13.07 -0.85 32.21
C TRP A 107 13.97 -0.07 33.17
N THR A 108 15.02 0.53 32.63
CA THR A 108 15.94 1.41 33.36
C THR A 108 16.05 2.75 32.66
N ARG A 109 16.27 3.82 33.41
CA ARG A 109 16.42 5.16 32.83
C ARG A 109 17.78 5.26 32.13
N TYR A 110 17.79 5.77 30.90
CA TYR A 110 19.00 5.97 30.13
C TYR A 110 19.65 7.32 30.50
N GLY A 111 20.61 7.27 31.43
CA GLY A 111 21.27 8.46 31.96
C GLY A 111 20.31 9.39 32.72
N THR A 112 20.41 10.70 32.48
CA THR A 112 19.54 11.73 33.08
C THR A 112 18.34 12.12 32.21
N SER A 113 18.15 11.45 31.07
CA SER A 113 17.12 11.75 30.07
C SER A 113 15.76 11.09 30.39
N ASN A 114 14.70 11.47 29.68
CA ASN A 114 13.39 10.80 29.76
C ASN A 114 13.31 9.53 28.88
N ILE A 115 14.45 9.04 28.43
CA ILE A 115 14.57 7.82 27.65
C ILE A 115 14.69 6.65 28.64
N TRP A 116 13.93 5.61 28.38
CA TRP A 116 13.97 4.35 29.09
C TRP A 116 14.51 3.26 28.18
N VAL A 117 15.30 2.34 28.73
CA VAL A 117 15.90 1.23 28.01
C VAL A 117 15.62 -0.10 28.69
N ALA A 118 15.33 -1.11 27.89
CA ALA A 118 15.20 -2.48 28.33
C ALA A 118 15.93 -3.43 27.38
N THR A 119 16.48 -4.52 27.94
CA THR A 119 17.02 -5.64 27.16
C THR A 119 15.87 -6.49 26.65
N THR A 120 15.86 -6.78 25.35
CA THR A 120 14.88 -7.63 24.67
C THR A 120 15.36 -9.08 24.59
N ASN A 121 14.59 -9.95 23.91
CA ASN A 121 14.94 -11.36 23.76
C ASN A 121 14.59 -11.86 22.36
N SER A 122 15.07 -13.06 22.01
CA SER A 122 14.90 -13.64 20.68
C SER A 122 13.44 -13.85 20.24
N GLN A 123 12.49 -13.94 21.18
CA GLN A 123 11.07 -14.03 20.85
C GLN A 123 10.51 -12.68 20.40
N ILE A 124 10.97 -11.59 21.01
CA ILE A 124 10.56 -10.21 20.72
C ILE A 124 11.18 -9.73 19.40
N GLU A 125 12.38 -10.21 19.08
CA GLU A 125 13.18 -9.69 17.97
C GLU A 125 13.18 -10.60 16.75
N SER A 126 12.34 -11.63 16.72
CA SER A 126 12.31 -12.59 15.62
C SER A 126 12.00 -11.88 14.29
N GLY A 127 13.02 -11.66 13.46
CA GLY A 127 12.90 -10.89 12.22
C GLY A 127 12.97 -9.37 12.37
N GLY A 128 13.41 -8.84 13.52
CA GLY A 128 13.60 -7.41 13.81
C GLY A 128 12.42 -6.78 14.56
N ILE A 129 12.47 -5.45 14.72
CA ILE A 129 11.35 -4.63 15.22
C ILE A 129 11.11 -3.50 14.22
N SER A 130 9.93 -3.46 13.61
CA SER A 130 9.55 -2.39 12.67
C SER A 130 8.50 -1.41 13.20
N GLN A 131 7.88 -1.72 14.34
CA GLN A 131 6.92 -0.85 14.99
C GLN A 131 7.00 -0.97 16.50
N LEU A 132 6.84 0.17 17.20
CA LEU A 132 6.47 0.24 18.60
C LEU A 132 5.05 0.79 18.70
N LEU A 133 4.23 0.17 19.54
CA LEU A 133 2.85 0.53 19.78
C LEU A 133 2.67 0.84 21.27
N VAL A 134 2.03 1.97 21.57
CA VAL A 134 1.60 2.34 22.93
C VAL A 134 0.09 2.53 22.88
N ASN A 135 -0.66 1.74 23.64
CA ASN A 135 -2.13 1.71 23.63
C ASN A 135 -2.73 1.56 22.22
N GLY A 136 -2.08 0.74 21.38
CA GLY A 136 -2.50 0.53 19.99
C GLY A 136 -2.17 1.68 19.03
N VAL A 137 -1.43 2.70 19.47
CA VAL A 137 -0.96 3.82 18.64
C VAL A 137 0.51 3.64 18.28
N ARG A 138 0.82 3.68 16.97
CA ARG A 138 2.19 3.59 16.46
C ARG A 138 3.02 4.78 16.92
N GLN A 139 4.19 4.52 17.49
CA GLN A 139 5.15 5.53 17.92
C GLN A 139 6.14 5.87 16.80
N THR A 140 6.70 7.07 16.87
CA THR A 140 7.65 7.59 15.87
C THR A 140 9.01 6.93 16.05
N LEU A 141 9.59 6.34 15.02
CA LEU A 141 11.00 5.92 15.09
C LEU A 141 11.88 7.18 15.22
N ALA A 142 12.86 7.15 16.11
CA ALA A 142 13.79 8.25 16.35
C ALA A 142 14.33 8.83 15.04
N ARG A 143 14.07 10.12 14.80
CA ARG A 143 14.31 10.76 13.51
C ARG A 143 14.70 12.21 13.64
N THR A 144 15.26 12.78 12.57
CA THR A 144 15.45 14.22 12.43
C THR A 144 15.03 14.69 11.03
N PRO A 145 14.23 15.76 10.89
CA PRO A 145 13.60 16.52 11.96
C PRO A 145 12.55 15.70 12.73
N ASN A 146 12.31 16.10 13.98
CA ASN A 146 11.37 15.46 14.87
C ASN A 146 9.93 15.73 14.42
N VAL A 147 9.06 14.74 14.60
CA VAL A 147 7.62 14.85 14.32
C VAL A 147 6.85 14.27 15.51
N GLY A 148 6.11 15.10 16.22
CA GLY A 148 5.37 14.70 17.42
C GLY A 148 4.50 15.84 17.96
N SER A 149 3.46 15.52 18.73
CA SER A 149 2.55 16.45 19.44
C SER A 149 2.17 17.79 18.78
N GLY A 150 2.21 17.89 17.45
CA GLY A 150 1.93 19.13 16.71
C GLY A 150 3.14 20.03 16.42
N ASP A 151 4.34 19.64 16.83
CA ASP A 151 5.55 20.45 16.67
C ASP A 151 6.48 19.83 15.61
N PHE A 152 6.73 20.59 14.55
CA PHE A 152 7.80 20.31 13.60
C PHE A 152 9.00 21.18 13.97
N SER A 153 10.20 20.60 14.08
CA SER A 153 11.38 21.36 14.55
C SER A 153 12.02 22.27 13.49
N VAL A 154 11.69 22.12 12.21
CA VAL A 154 12.27 22.92 11.11
C VAL A 154 11.16 23.67 10.38
N ALA A 155 11.02 24.97 10.66
CA ALA A 155 10.12 25.89 9.95
C ALA A 155 8.67 25.37 9.74
N ASN A 156 8.11 24.67 10.74
CA ASN A 156 6.79 24.03 10.65
C ASN A 156 6.66 22.96 9.54
N SER A 157 7.76 22.31 9.15
CA SER A 157 7.82 21.24 8.14
C SER A 157 8.33 19.94 8.74
N ARG A 158 7.74 18.81 8.35
CA ARG A 158 8.25 17.48 8.74
C ARG A 158 9.57 17.11 8.04
N TYR A 159 10.07 17.95 7.15
CA TYR A 159 11.23 17.71 6.31
C TYR A 159 12.36 18.73 6.57
N ALA A 160 13.59 18.23 6.60
CA ALA A 160 14.76 19.04 6.31
C ALA A 160 14.85 19.29 4.79
N ARG A 161 15.62 20.29 4.36
CA ARG A 161 15.69 20.69 2.95
C ARG A 161 17.05 20.36 2.32
N ILE A 162 17.01 19.79 1.12
CA ILE A 162 18.19 19.54 0.29
C ILE A 162 18.82 20.89 -0.08
N THR A 163 20.12 21.04 0.15
CA THR A 163 20.83 22.31 -0.02
C THR A 163 21.25 22.58 -1.45
N GLN A 164 21.67 21.52 -2.16
CA GLN A 164 22.17 21.60 -3.53
C GLN A 164 21.78 20.34 -4.30
N ARG A 165 21.58 20.47 -5.62
CA ARG A 165 21.34 19.33 -6.52
C ARG A 165 22.44 18.29 -6.34
N GLY A 166 22.03 17.09 -5.99
CA GLY A 166 22.86 15.90 -6.03
C GLY A 166 22.53 15.04 -7.26
N ASN A 167 22.49 13.73 -7.04
CA ASN A 167 22.04 12.74 -8.01
C ASN A 167 21.17 11.71 -7.27
N GLY A 168 20.78 10.61 -7.92
CA GLY A 168 19.93 9.58 -7.31
C GLY A 168 20.47 8.96 -6.01
N THR A 169 21.77 9.12 -5.71
CA THR A 169 22.43 8.53 -4.53
C THR A 169 23.29 9.50 -3.73
N THR A 170 23.27 10.80 -4.06
CA THR A 170 24.08 11.83 -3.36
C THR A 170 23.15 12.88 -2.80
N LEU A 171 23.09 12.99 -1.48
CA LEU A 171 22.22 13.92 -0.77
C LEU A 171 23.04 15.02 -0.11
N ASN A 172 22.85 16.27 -0.54
CA ASN A 172 23.47 17.44 0.08
C ASN A 172 22.56 18.01 1.17
N ILE A 173 23.10 18.14 2.37
CA ILE A 173 22.35 18.49 3.59
C ILE A 173 22.90 19.77 4.22
N ASN A 174 22.08 20.42 5.05
CA ASN A 174 22.54 21.55 5.86
C ASN A 174 23.49 21.08 6.97
N ALA A 175 24.54 21.86 7.21
CA ALA A 175 25.40 21.69 8.37
C ALA A 175 24.56 21.76 9.66
N GLY A 176 24.73 20.79 10.55
CA GLY A 176 23.99 20.70 11.82
C GLY A 176 22.83 19.71 11.83
N VAL A 177 22.30 19.28 10.68
CA VAL A 177 21.31 18.18 10.64
C VAL A 177 21.92 16.89 11.18
N VAL A 178 23.20 16.64 10.87
CA VAL A 178 24.03 15.63 11.52
C VAL A 178 25.13 16.37 12.29
N PRO A 179 25.02 16.48 13.63
CA PRO A 179 26.03 17.17 14.45
C PRO A 179 27.39 16.49 14.41
N ALA A 180 28.44 17.26 14.75
CA ALA A 180 29.80 16.73 14.82
C ALA A 180 29.90 15.55 15.80
N GLY A 181 30.65 14.52 15.40
CA GLY A 181 30.86 13.31 16.21
C GLY A 181 29.67 12.35 16.29
N LYS A 182 28.58 12.59 15.54
CA LYS A 182 27.45 11.65 15.44
C LYS A 182 27.61 10.73 14.22
N ASP A 183 27.53 9.41 14.45
CA ASP A 183 27.50 8.44 13.37
C ASP A 183 26.13 8.41 12.68
N ILE A 184 26.15 8.59 11.36
CA ILE A 184 24.96 8.54 10.50
C ILE A 184 24.95 7.31 9.57
N THR A 185 26.03 6.54 9.50
CA THR A 185 26.15 5.40 8.57
C THR A 185 25.11 4.33 8.88
N GLY A 186 24.35 3.86 7.90
CA GLY A 186 23.28 2.89 8.08
C GLY A 186 21.95 3.47 8.57
N ALA A 187 21.87 4.79 8.83
CA ALA A 187 20.60 5.46 9.04
C ALA A 187 19.71 5.33 7.80
N THR A 188 18.40 5.41 8.00
CA THR A 188 17.42 5.46 6.90
C THR A 188 17.22 6.90 6.48
N VAL A 189 17.10 7.14 5.17
CA VAL A 189 16.69 8.43 4.62
C VAL A 189 15.40 8.24 3.85
N PHE A 190 14.43 9.12 4.07
CA PHE A 190 13.30 9.26 3.17
C PHE A 190 13.37 10.63 2.50
N SER A 191 13.33 10.64 1.18
CA SER A 191 13.47 11.85 0.38
C SER A 191 12.32 12.01 -0.59
N ARG A 192 11.84 13.26 -0.72
CA ARG A 192 11.01 13.70 -1.82
C ARG A 192 11.91 13.91 -3.02
N ASN A 193 11.83 13.04 -4.01
CA ASN A 193 12.63 13.22 -5.23
C ASN A 193 11.86 14.07 -6.26
N VAL A 194 10.53 14.01 -6.18
CA VAL A 194 9.57 14.78 -6.96
C VAL A 194 8.29 14.91 -6.13
N GLY A 195 7.32 15.72 -6.57
CA GLY A 195 6.07 15.95 -5.85
C GLY A 195 5.23 14.70 -5.59
N SER A 196 5.22 13.78 -6.56
CA SER A 196 4.49 12.51 -6.49
C SER A 196 5.11 11.49 -5.55
N ASP A 197 6.42 11.54 -5.30
CA ASP A 197 7.16 10.38 -4.82
C ASP A 197 7.90 10.59 -3.49
N LEU A 198 8.03 9.49 -2.74
CA LEU A 198 8.93 9.36 -1.61
C LEU A 198 9.84 8.14 -1.82
N THR A 199 11.14 8.35 -1.76
CA THR A 199 12.13 7.28 -1.90
C THR A 199 12.84 7.02 -0.59
N GLU A 200 13.01 5.73 -0.26
CA GLU A 200 13.74 5.25 0.90
C GLU A 200 15.17 4.84 0.52
N TYR A 201 16.13 5.26 1.34
CA TYR A 201 17.56 4.98 1.19
C TYR A 201 18.18 4.49 2.50
N ARG A 202 19.40 3.95 2.40
CA ARG A 202 20.34 3.85 3.54
C ARG A 202 21.53 4.77 3.31
N VAL A 203 22.03 5.36 4.39
CA VAL A 203 23.26 6.14 4.35
C VAL A 203 24.46 5.18 4.29
N ALA A 204 25.21 5.23 3.19
CA ALA A 204 26.41 4.42 2.97
C ALA A 204 27.68 5.15 3.46
N SER A 205 27.72 6.48 3.35
CA SER A 205 28.87 7.30 3.77
C SER A 205 28.45 8.75 4.05
N ALA A 206 29.33 9.50 4.72
CA ALA A 206 29.15 10.93 4.97
C ALA A 206 30.46 11.70 4.75
N SER A 207 30.38 12.82 4.04
CA SER A 207 31.45 13.79 3.90
C SER A 207 31.24 14.93 4.89
N LEU A 208 32.31 15.30 5.59
CA LEU A 208 32.27 16.28 6.68
C LEU A 208 32.82 17.64 6.23
N ASN A 209 32.28 18.72 6.80
CA ASN A 209 32.90 20.05 6.73
C ASN A 209 34.10 20.18 7.69
N SER A 210 34.77 21.33 7.68
CA SER A 210 35.91 21.62 8.58
C SER A 210 35.56 21.60 10.07
N SER A 211 34.28 21.73 10.42
CA SER A 211 33.76 21.60 11.79
C SER A 211 33.35 20.17 12.16
N GLY A 212 33.57 19.19 11.27
CA GLY A 212 33.25 17.78 11.51
C GLY A 212 31.77 17.42 11.38
N GLN A 213 30.92 18.31 10.84
CA GLN A 213 29.50 18.05 10.59
C GLN A 213 29.31 17.46 9.19
N ALA A 214 28.38 16.52 9.03
CA ALA A 214 28.09 16.01 7.68
C ALA A 214 27.38 17.06 6.83
N VAL A 215 27.82 17.19 5.58
CA VAL A 215 27.25 18.13 4.59
C VAL A 215 26.82 17.42 3.30
N THR A 216 27.35 16.23 3.05
CA THR A 216 26.94 15.35 1.96
C THR A 216 26.85 13.92 2.46
N LEU A 217 25.79 13.22 2.10
CA LEU A 217 25.58 11.80 2.38
C LEU A 217 25.62 11.00 1.08
N GLY A 218 26.42 9.94 1.06
CA GLY A 218 26.34 8.91 0.04
C GLY A 218 25.25 7.91 0.43
N LEU A 219 24.35 7.60 -0.50
CA LEU A 219 23.17 6.78 -0.27
C LEU A 219 23.22 5.48 -1.09
N SER A 220 22.60 4.44 -0.56
CA SER A 220 22.26 3.23 -1.29
C SER A 220 20.75 3.03 -1.33
N HIS A 221 20.23 2.57 -2.47
CA HIS A 221 18.82 2.27 -2.62
C HIS A 221 18.40 1.09 -1.76
N VAL A 222 17.18 1.18 -1.23
CA VAL A 222 16.58 0.10 -0.46
C VAL A 222 15.44 -0.46 -1.28
N SER A 223 15.55 -1.74 -1.64
CA SER A 223 14.60 -2.43 -2.53
C SER A 223 13.27 -2.76 -1.83
N ILE A 224 12.56 -1.78 -1.26
CA ILE A 224 11.27 -2.03 -0.57
C ILE A 224 10.07 -1.61 -1.42
N LEU A 225 10.16 -0.61 -2.30
CA LEU A 225 9.19 -0.38 -3.38
C LEU A 225 9.51 -1.36 -4.51
N ASP A 226 9.08 -2.62 -4.40
CA ASP A 226 9.06 -3.54 -5.55
C ASP A 226 8.17 -3.01 -6.69
N ASP A 227 7.27 -2.07 -6.38
CA ASP A 227 6.09 -1.78 -7.19
C ASP A 227 6.18 -0.47 -7.98
N TRP A 228 7.14 0.41 -7.69
CA TRP A 228 7.32 1.72 -8.32
C TRP A 228 8.81 2.02 -8.54
N GLY A 229 9.48 1.27 -9.42
CA GLY A 229 10.93 1.34 -9.67
C GLY A 229 11.49 2.66 -10.24
N ILE A 230 11.09 3.82 -9.67
CA ILE A 230 11.48 5.19 -10.04
C ILE A 230 12.83 5.58 -9.42
N TYR A 231 13.46 4.69 -8.63
CA TYR A 231 14.65 4.96 -7.83
C TYR A 231 15.78 5.71 -8.56
N ASN A 232 15.91 5.54 -9.87
CA ASN A 232 16.99 6.12 -10.67
C ASN A 232 16.56 7.26 -11.60
N ASP A 233 15.27 7.61 -11.64
CA ASP A 233 14.76 8.54 -12.68
C ASP A 233 14.89 10.01 -12.27
N TYR A 234 15.00 10.29 -10.96
CA TYR A 234 15.04 11.65 -10.43
C TYR A 234 16.29 11.93 -9.59
N ALA A 235 16.89 13.09 -9.85
CA ALA A 235 17.95 13.64 -9.01
C ALA A 235 17.38 14.12 -7.66
N LEU A 236 18.25 14.15 -6.65
CA LEU A 236 17.96 14.76 -5.36
C LEU A 236 18.18 16.28 -5.45
N ASP A 237 17.14 16.99 -5.88
CA ASP A 237 17.21 18.42 -6.22
C ASP A 237 17.05 19.35 -5.00
N ALA A 238 17.72 20.51 -5.08
CA ALA A 238 17.67 21.53 -4.03
C ALA A 238 16.22 21.97 -3.73
N GLY A 239 15.93 22.20 -2.44
CA GLY A 239 14.61 22.64 -1.96
C GLY A 239 13.61 21.52 -1.72
N TYR A 240 13.82 20.31 -2.26
CA TYR A 240 13.02 19.15 -1.86
C TYR A 240 13.32 18.74 -0.41
N GLY A 241 12.37 18.03 0.18
CA GLY A 241 12.36 17.65 1.58
C GLY A 241 12.87 16.24 1.80
N TYR A 242 13.61 16.03 2.89
CA TYR A 242 14.00 14.70 3.38
C TYR A 242 13.90 14.61 4.90
N TRP A 243 13.96 13.40 5.44
CA TRP A 243 14.27 13.16 6.85
C TRP A 243 15.19 11.96 7.03
N LEU A 244 15.86 11.92 8.17
CA LEU A 244 16.74 10.84 8.60
C LEU A 244 16.10 10.13 9.78
N GLU A 245 16.26 8.81 9.89
CA GLU A 245 15.79 8.05 11.05
C GLU A 245 16.70 6.87 11.38
N ASN A 246 16.38 6.18 12.46
CA ASN A 246 17.03 4.94 12.89
C ASN A 246 18.44 5.11 13.47
N LYS A 247 18.63 6.12 14.33
CA LYS A 247 19.83 6.28 15.15
C LYS A 247 19.48 6.69 16.58
N LEU A 248 20.15 6.09 17.58
CA LEU A 248 19.91 6.39 18.99
C LEU A 248 20.07 7.89 19.31
N TRP A 249 21.03 8.58 18.68
CA TRP A 249 21.25 10.00 18.97
C TRP A 249 20.12 10.91 18.45
N MET A 250 19.26 10.41 17.55
CA MET A 250 18.05 11.12 17.09
C MET A 250 16.87 10.90 18.04
N LEU A 251 16.99 10.02 19.05
CA LEU A 251 15.95 9.82 20.05
C LEU A 251 16.03 10.98 21.04
N ASP A 252 15.35 12.08 20.74
CA ASP A 252 15.49 13.33 21.48
C ASP A 252 14.15 14.03 21.76
N SER A 253 13.03 13.44 21.34
CA SER A 253 11.69 13.99 21.53
C SER A 253 10.69 12.99 22.13
N PRO A 254 9.67 13.46 22.89
CA PRO A 254 8.62 12.60 23.40
C PRO A 254 7.82 11.90 22.30
N GLY A 255 7.57 10.60 22.47
CA GLY A 255 6.88 9.74 21.51
C GLY A 255 7.81 8.99 20.54
N GLU A 256 9.13 9.15 20.70
CA GLU A 256 10.11 8.48 19.88
C GLU A 256 10.65 7.16 20.50
N TRP A 257 11.17 6.29 19.65
CA TRP A 257 11.82 5.05 20.07
C TRP A 257 12.97 4.64 19.14
N TYR A 258 13.85 3.78 19.62
CA TYR A 258 14.96 3.20 18.85
C TYR A 258 15.21 1.76 19.30
N PHE A 259 15.56 0.88 18.35
CA PHE A 259 15.95 -0.49 18.65
C PHE A 259 17.40 -0.75 18.21
N ASP A 260 18.24 -1.04 19.18
CA ASP A 260 19.62 -1.47 18.98
C ASP A 260 19.65 -2.99 18.82
N ALA A 261 19.51 -3.44 17.57
CA ALA A 261 19.51 -4.86 17.24
C ALA A 261 20.83 -5.57 17.58
N ALA A 262 21.97 -4.86 17.56
CA ALA A 262 23.27 -5.47 17.86
C ALA A 262 23.43 -5.80 19.35
N ASN A 263 22.80 -5.00 20.21
CA ASN A 263 22.89 -5.16 21.67
C ASN A 263 21.58 -5.65 22.32
N HIS A 264 20.56 -5.97 21.51
CA HIS A 264 19.24 -6.41 22.00
C HIS A 264 18.61 -5.39 22.97
N LYS A 265 18.62 -4.10 22.61
CA LYS A 265 18.11 -3.03 23.49
C LYS A 265 17.03 -2.19 22.81
N LEU A 266 15.89 -2.06 23.49
CA LEU A 266 14.79 -1.18 23.09
C LEU A 266 14.84 0.10 23.94
N TYR A 267 14.93 1.25 23.27
CA TYR A 267 14.93 2.58 23.87
C TYR A 267 13.62 3.30 23.53
N VAL A 268 12.99 3.92 24.52
CA VAL A 268 11.68 4.57 24.37
C VAL A 268 11.64 5.87 25.17
N TRP A 269 11.13 6.92 24.55
CA TRP A 269 10.68 8.12 25.25
C TRP A 269 9.16 8.23 25.10
N LEU A 270 8.40 7.90 26.14
CA LEU A 270 6.94 8.01 26.11
C LEU A 270 6.49 9.47 26.00
N LYS A 271 5.37 9.72 25.33
CA LYS A 271 4.87 11.08 25.08
C LYS A 271 4.61 11.89 26.36
N ASP A 272 4.16 11.22 27.42
CA ASP A 272 3.96 11.83 28.75
C ASP A 272 5.21 11.79 29.64
N SER A 273 6.35 11.33 29.10
CA SER A 273 7.63 11.13 29.79
C SER A 273 7.57 10.20 31.01
N THR A 274 6.53 9.36 31.11
CA THR A 274 6.41 8.37 32.19
C THR A 274 7.29 7.14 31.96
N SER A 275 7.38 6.28 32.96
CA SER A 275 8.07 4.99 32.84
C SER A 275 7.25 3.98 32.03
N PRO A 276 7.86 3.25 31.08
CA PRO A 276 7.23 2.11 30.41
C PRO A 276 6.89 0.94 31.33
N ALA A 277 7.43 0.91 32.56
CA ALA A 277 7.14 -0.13 33.55
C ALA A 277 5.74 0.00 34.18
N THR A 278 4.96 1.03 33.83
CA THR A 278 3.60 1.21 34.34
C THR A 278 2.64 0.15 33.77
N THR A 279 1.76 -0.37 34.62
CA THR A 279 0.80 -1.43 34.24
C THR A 279 -0.43 -0.91 33.49
N SER A 280 -0.61 0.41 33.41
CA SER A 280 -1.74 1.06 32.74
C SER A 280 -1.57 1.23 31.22
N LEU A 281 -0.35 1.05 30.70
CA LEU A 281 -0.06 1.18 29.27
C LEU A 281 0.07 -0.21 28.63
N SER A 282 -0.48 -0.39 27.43
CA SER A 282 -0.14 -1.54 26.58
C SER A 282 1.01 -1.15 25.68
N ILE A 283 2.19 -1.75 25.87
CA ILE A 283 3.36 -1.52 25.02
C ILE A 283 3.68 -2.80 24.28
N ALA A 284 3.72 -2.73 22.95
CA ALA A 284 4.01 -3.88 22.10
C ALA A 284 4.92 -3.51 20.94
N VAL A 285 5.68 -4.49 20.46
CA VAL A 285 6.53 -4.35 19.28
C VAL A 285 6.20 -5.42 18.25
N SER A 286 6.20 -5.04 16.97
CA SER A 286 6.00 -6.00 15.88
C SER A 286 7.20 -6.93 15.75
N SER A 287 6.95 -8.25 15.79
CA SER A 287 7.97 -9.31 15.76
C SER A 287 7.61 -10.46 14.81
N GLN A 288 6.54 -10.34 14.03
CA GLN A 288 6.14 -11.34 13.04
C GLN A 288 5.94 -10.64 11.69
N ALA A 289 6.52 -11.19 10.62
CA ALA A 289 6.40 -10.60 9.29
C ALA A 289 4.94 -10.48 8.84
N ASN A 290 4.19 -11.59 8.88
CA ASN A 290 2.80 -11.67 8.45
C ASN A 290 1.95 -12.45 9.46
N ALA A 291 0.70 -12.04 9.66
CA ALA A 291 -0.22 -12.78 10.54
C ALA A 291 -0.83 -13.99 9.81
N ILE A 292 -1.20 -13.81 8.54
CA ILE A 292 -1.76 -14.87 7.69
C ILE A 292 -0.96 -14.95 6.40
N VAL A 293 -0.60 -16.17 6.00
CA VAL A 293 0.11 -16.45 4.74
C VAL A 293 -0.62 -17.54 3.97
N ALA A 294 -0.86 -17.30 2.69
CA ALA A 294 -1.45 -18.25 1.75
C ALA A 294 -0.62 -18.30 0.47
N ASN A 295 0.14 -19.38 0.27
CA ASN A 295 1.04 -19.53 -0.89
C ASN A 295 0.65 -20.78 -1.68
N ASN A 296 0.37 -20.62 -2.98
CA ASN A 296 0.02 -21.73 -3.88
C ASN A 296 -1.14 -22.59 -3.34
N VAL A 297 -2.22 -21.93 -2.93
CA VAL A 297 -3.41 -22.58 -2.34
C VAL A 297 -4.70 -22.05 -2.95
N SER A 298 -5.75 -22.87 -2.94
CA SER A 298 -7.03 -22.54 -3.56
C SER A 298 -8.25 -22.92 -2.73
N ASN A 299 -9.39 -22.32 -3.05
CA ASN A 299 -10.72 -22.67 -2.51
C ASN A 299 -10.79 -22.65 -0.98
N PHE A 300 -10.16 -21.69 -0.33
CA PHE A 300 -10.19 -21.52 1.13
C PHE A 300 -11.06 -20.31 1.51
N SER A 301 -11.48 -20.27 2.78
CA SER A 301 -12.18 -19.10 3.31
C SER A 301 -11.58 -18.61 4.63
N LEU A 302 -11.55 -17.29 4.80
CA LEU A 302 -11.17 -16.61 6.04
C LEU A 302 -12.36 -15.74 6.43
N SER A 303 -12.89 -15.92 7.65
CA SER A 303 -13.97 -15.08 8.15
C SER A 303 -13.86 -14.74 9.62
N ASN A 304 -14.36 -13.58 10.04
CA ASN A 304 -14.44 -13.18 11.46
C ASN A 304 -13.08 -13.19 12.19
N ILE A 305 -12.00 -12.86 11.48
CA ILE A 305 -10.64 -12.81 12.03
C ILE A 305 -10.14 -11.37 12.00
N GLN A 306 -9.50 -10.98 13.09
CA GLN A 306 -8.74 -9.76 13.21
C GLN A 306 -7.26 -10.07 13.02
N VAL A 307 -6.60 -9.31 12.16
CA VAL A 307 -5.15 -9.28 11.97
C VAL A 307 -4.64 -7.94 12.47
N GLN A 308 -3.55 -7.92 13.23
CA GLN A 308 -2.97 -6.66 13.67
C GLN A 308 -1.44 -6.67 13.80
N ASP A 309 -0.85 -5.49 13.70
CA ASP A 309 0.49 -5.15 14.20
C ASP A 309 1.64 -5.99 13.61
N THR A 310 1.56 -6.34 12.33
CA THR A 310 2.59 -7.13 11.62
C THR A 310 3.79 -6.29 11.23
N MET A 311 4.97 -6.90 11.06
CA MET A 311 6.15 -6.17 10.59
C MET A 311 6.09 -5.85 9.09
N SER A 312 5.48 -6.74 8.31
CA SER A 312 5.28 -6.64 6.87
C SER A 312 3.76 -6.64 6.59
N ASP A 313 3.30 -7.38 5.59
CA ASP A 313 1.89 -7.41 5.22
C ASP A 313 1.02 -8.09 6.29
N GLY A 314 -0.21 -7.61 6.51
CA GLY A 314 -1.15 -8.24 7.43
C GLY A 314 -1.50 -9.65 6.96
N ILE A 315 -2.06 -9.72 5.76
CA ILE A 315 -2.43 -10.95 5.05
C ILE A 315 -1.66 -11.00 3.73
N SER A 316 -0.78 -11.99 3.59
CA SER A 316 0.02 -12.20 2.38
C SER A 316 -0.48 -13.40 1.59
N MET A 317 -0.90 -13.15 0.36
CA MET A 317 -1.42 -14.15 -0.57
C MET A 317 -0.60 -14.14 -1.85
N ASN A 318 -0.12 -15.30 -2.26
CA ASN A 318 0.62 -15.49 -3.49
C ASN A 318 0.14 -16.75 -4.21
N GLN A 319 -0.09 -16.67 -5.52
CA GLN A 319 -0.55 -17.80 -6.33
C GLN A 319 -1.84 -18.45 -5.76
N THR A 320 -2.82 -17.62 -5.40
CA THR A 320 -4.07 -18.08 -4.80
C THR A 320 -5.24 -18.05 -5.77
N SER A 321 -6.21 -18.94 -5.58
CA SER A 321 -7.45 -18.87 -6.37
C SER A 321 -8.70 -19.35 -5.66
N GLY A 322 -9.86 -18.78 -5.98
CA GLY A 322 -11.14 -19.17 -5.37
C GLY A 322 -11.22 -18.88 -3.88
N ALA A 323 -10.41 -17.95 -3.37
CA ALA A 323 -10.40 -17.59 -1.96
C ALA A 323 -11.53 -16.61 -1.61
N THR A 324 -12.13 -16.77 -0.43
CA THR A 324 -13.10 -15.82 0.13
C THR A 324 -12.58 -15.23 1.43
N LEU A 325 -12.43 -13.91 1.48
CA LEU A 325 -12.05 -13.15 2.66
C LEU A 325 -13.24 -12.30 3.08
N ASP A 326 -13.87 -12.64 4.19
CA ASP A 326 -15.13 -12.00 4.62
C ASP A 326 -15.07 -11.50 6.07
N ASN A 327 -15.62 -10.32 6.34
CA ASN A 327 -15.69 -9.76 7.68
C ASN A 327 -14.35 -9.74 8.44
N LEU A 328 -13.26 -9.42 7.74
CA LEU A 328 -11.93 -9.31 8.31
C LEU A 328 -11.70 -7.92 8.88
N LEU A 329 -10.91 -7.84 9.96
CA LEU A 329 -10.41 -6.57 10.49
C LEU A 329 -8.88 -6.58 10.45
N VAL A 330 -8.27 -5.77 9.58
CA VAL A 330 -6.82 -5.73 9.38
C VAL A 330 -6.28 -4.38 9.82
N LEU A 331 -5.51 -4.35 10.90
CA LEU A 331 -5.05 -3.13 11.56
C LEU A 331 -3.53 -3.01 11.55
N ARG A 332 -3.03 -1.81 11.23
CA ARG A 332 -1.63 -1.42 11.53
C ARG A 332 -0.58 -2.38 10.97
N ALA A 333 -0.76 -2.81 9.72
CA ALA A 333 0.26 -3.58 9.03
C ALA A 333 1.54 -2.74 8.83
N GLY A 334 2.70 -3.37 9.01
CA GLY A 334 4.00 -2.71 8.85
C GLY A 334 4.38 -2.47 7.39
N ARG A 335 3.71 -3.16 6.45
CA ARG A 335 3.77 -2.89 5.00
C ARG A 335 2.35 -2.73 4.44
N ARG A 336 1.75 -3.76 3.83
CA ARG A 336 0.39 -3.69 3.24
C ARG A 336 -0.65 -4.36 4.13
N GLY A 337 -1.91 -3.93 4.07
CA GLY A 337 -2.98 -4.60 4.81
C GLY A 337 -3.22 -6.01 4.29
N ILE A 338 -3.74 -6.09 3.06
CA ILE A 338 -3.98 -7.34 2.31
C ILE A 338 -3.21 -7.26 1.00
N SER A 339 -2.32 -8.22 0.74
CA SER A 339 -1.58 -8.29 -0.52
C SER A 339 -1.86 -9.61 -1.26
N MET A 340 -2.21 -9.53 -2.54
CA MET A 340 -2.43 -10.65 -3.45
C MET A 340 -1.53 -10.52 -4.68
N ALA A 341 -0.52 -11.37 -4.80
CA ALA A 341 0.30 -11.52 -6.01
C ALA A 341 -0.12 -12.79 -6.78
N ASP A 342 -0.01 -12.77 -8.11
CA ASP A 342 -0.19 -13.95 -8.96
C ASP A 342 -1.51 -14.71 -8.71
N SER A 343 -2.56 -13.98 -8.31
CA SER A 343 -3.77 -14.58 -7.75
C SER A 343 -4.99 -14.31 -8.62
N GLN A 344 -5.98 -15.20 -8.59
CA GLN A 344 -7.13 -15.08 -9.49
C GLN A 344 -8.45 -15.53 -8.87
N ASN A 345 -9.56 -14.92 -9.29
CA ASN A 345 -10.90 -15.35 -8.89
C ASN A 345 -11.10 -15.36 -7.36
N ASN A 346 -10.59 -14.35 -6.67
CA ASN A 346 -10.73 -14.20 -5.22
C ASN A 346 -11.76 -13.11 -4.90
N THR A 347 -12.34 -13.18 -3.69
CA THR A 347 -13.29 -12.19 -3.19
C THR A 347 -12.86 -11.64 -1.84
N ILE A 348 -12.91 -10.32 -1.68
CA ILE A 348 -12.83 -9.61 -0.40
C ILE A 348 -14.18 -8.92 -0.17
N SER A 349 -14.82 -9.22 0.95
CA SER A 349 -16.12 -8.64 1.30
C SER A 349 -16.21 -8.23 2.76
N ASN A 350 -17.04 -7.21 3.04
CA ASN A 350 -17.44 -6.81 4.40
C ASN A 350 -16.27 -6.53 5.35
N SER A 351 -15.11 -6.19 4.82
CA SER A 351 -13.86 -6.14 5.59
C SER A 351 -13.46 -4.71 5.89
N TYR A 352 -12.62 -4.54 6.91
CA TYR A 352 -12.05 -3.25 7.27
C TYR A 352 -10.53 -3.34 7.35
N VAL A 353 -9.85 -2.54 6.54
CA VAL A 353 -8.39 -2.40 6.54
C VAL A 353 -8.03 -0.98 6.96
N ASP A 354 -7.18 -0.84 7.97
CA ASP A 354 -6.86 0.47 8.54
C ASP A 354 -5.40 0.61 8.96
N ARG A 355 -4.85 1.82 8.71
CA ARG A 355 -3.52 2.26 9.18
C ARG A 355 -2.36 1.37 8.72
N SER A 356 -2.43 0.85 7.50
CA SER A 356 -1.29 0.18 6.89
C SER A 356 -0.18 1.21 6.59
N ALA A 357 1.08 0.84 6.83
CA ALA A 357 2.22 1.72 6.53
C ALA A 357 2.34 2.02 5.04
N ARG A 358 1.85 1.11 4.19
CA ARG A 358 1.67 1.27 2.75
C ARG A 358 0.23 1.00 2.33
N GLU A 359 0.01 0.30 1.21
CA GLU A 359 -1.32 0.08 0.66
C GLU A 359 -2.22 -0.65 1.64
N GLY A 360 -3.49 -0.27 1.68
CA GLY A 360 -4.48 -1.04 2.42
C GLY A 360 -4.73 -2.37 1.72
N ILE A 361 -5.05 -2.31 0.43
CA ILE A 361 -5.23 -3.50 -0.41
C ILE A 361 -4.34 -3.38 -1.64
N TRP A 362 -3.57 -4.43 -1.91
CA TRP A 362 -2.67 -4.51 -3.06
C TRP A 362 -2.97 -5.80 -3.83
N LEU A 363 -3.52 -5.68 -5.04
CA LEU A 363 -3.94 -6.81 -5.87
C LEU A 363 -2.98 -7.03 -7.05
N GLY A 364 -1.68 -7.01 -6.74
CA GLY A 364 -0.64 -7.31 -7.71
C GLY A 364 -0.03 -6.07 -8.35
N TYR A 365 1.02 -6.30 -9.12
CA TYR A 365 1.77 -5.27 -9.82
C TYR A 365 0.93 -4.64 -10.93
N ILE A 366 1.11 -3.34 -11.14
CA ILE A 366 0.64 -2.65 -12.34
C ILE A 366 1.87 -2.43 -13.23
N PRO A 367 1.89 -2.96 -14.46
CA PRO A 367 3.04 -2.83 -15.34
C PRO A 367 3.32 -1.35 -15.66
N ARG A 368 4.47 -0.82 -15.20
CA ARG A 368 4.97 0.50 -15.60
C ARG A 368 6.09 0.35 -16.64
N SER A 369 6.10 1.28 -17.60
CA SER A 369 7.19 1.63 -18.51
C SER A 369 7.50 0.72 -19.70
N TYR A 370 8.06 1.39 -20.71
CA TYR A 370 8.36 1.07 -22.10
C TYR A 370 9.03 -0.28 -22.45
N THR A 371 9.24 -1.16 -21.49
CA THR A 371 9.83 -2.48 -21.70
C THR A 371 8.77 -3.49 -22.15
N PRO A 372 9.12 -4.48 -23.00
CA PRO A 372 8.26 -5.62 -23.28
C PRO A 372 7.88 -6.27 -21.95
N VAL A 373 6.57 -6.49 -21.76
CA VAL A 373 5.92 -7.19 -20.64
C VAL A 373 6.92 -7.92 -19.74
N PRO A 374 7.25 -7.40 -18.53
CA PRO A 374 7.80 -8.27 -17.50
C PRO A 374 6.85 -9.47 -17.38
N PRO A 375 7.35 -10.70 -17.17
CA PRO A 375 6.50 -11.88 -17.15
C PRO A 375 5.27 -11.64 -16.26
N LEU A 376 4.12 -12.23 -16.62
CA LEU A 376 2.82 -12.18 -15.90
C LEU A 376 2.91 -12.25 -14.36
N SER A 377 4.06 -12.70 -13.84
CA SER A 377 4.48 -12.61 -12.44
C SER A 377 4.02 -11.33 -11.74
N ARG A 378 3.46 -11.55 -10.56
CA ARG A 378 2.94 -10.62 -9.58
C ARG A 378 1.63 -9.91 -9.93
N ARG A 379 0.92 -10.23 -11.03
CA ARG A 379 -0.40 -9.65 -11.33
C ARG A 379 -1.54 -10.48 -10.77
N SER A 380 -2.61 -9.84 -10.30
CA SER A 380 -3.85 -10.56 -9.94
C SER A 380 -4.99 -10.24 -10.89
N TYR A 381 -5.85 -11.22 -11.15
CA TYR A 381 -6.92 -11.14 -12.15
C TYR A 381 -8.28 -11.50 -11.56
N ASN A 382 -9.34 -10.81 -11.98
CA ASN A 382 -10.72 -11.10 -11.57
C ASN A 382 -10.91 -11.21 -10.05
N VAL A 383 -10.36 -10.24 -9.32
CA VAL A 383 -10.57 -10.12 -7.88
C VAL A 383 -11.74 -9.16 -7.64
N SER A 384 -12.72 -9.60 -6.85
CA SER A 384 -13.86 -8.77 -6.46
C SER A 384 -13.65 -8.22 -5.05
N VAL A 385 -13.73 -6.91 -4.88
CA VAL A 385 -13.70 -6.23 -3.58
C VAL A 385 -15.00 -5.47 -3.40
N ASN A 386 -15.77 -5.83 -2.39
CA ASN A 386 -17.08 -5.23 -2.16
C ASN A 386 -17.35 -4.92 -0.69
N ASN A 387 -18.14 -3.86 -0.44
CA ASN A 387 -18.55 -3.46 0.91
C ASN A 387 -17.39 -3.41 1.91
N THR A 388 -16.23 -2.94 1.47
CA THR A 388 -14.99 -2.93 2.24
C THR A 388 -14.56 -1.50 2.54
N LEU A 389 -14.09 -1.29 3.77
CA LEU A 389 -13.54 -0.01 4.22
C LEU A 389 -12.01 -0.10 4.18
N VAL A 390 -11.37 0.90 3.59
CA VAL A 390 -9.91 1.03 3.56
C VAL A 390 -9.54 2.43 4.01
N THR A 391 -8.94 2.57 5.19
CA THR A 391 -8.66 3.89 5.77
C THR A 391 -7.21 4.09 6.19
N ASN A 392 -6.74 5.34 6.10
CA ASN A 392 -5.44 5.79 6.64
C ASN A 392 -4.24 4.99 6.10
N SER A 393 -4.27 4.58 4.83
CA SER A 393 -3.18 3.88 4.16
C SER A 393 -2.00 4.83 3.87
N GLY A 394 -0.77 4.32 3.95
CA GLY A 394 0.44 5.11 3.71
C GLY A 394 0.94 5.88 4.93
N GLN A 395 0.72 5.37 6.15
CA GLN A 395 1.19 6.05 7.36
C GLN A 395 2.71 6.23 7.37
N GLY A 396 3.18 7.46 7.16
CA GLY A 396 4.61 7.78 7.14
C GLY A 396 5.33 7.37 5.84
N ASN A 397 4.60 6.99 4.79
CA ASN A 397 5.15 6.61 3.50
C ASN A 397 4.27 7.09 2.34
N MET A 398 4.75 7.00 1.11
CA MET A 398 3.89 7.09 -0.07
C MET A 398 3.18 5.77 -0.29
N ALA A 399 1.84 5.77 -0.26
CA ALA A 399 1.07 4.63 -0.71
C ALA A 399 -0.33 5.02 -1.18
N VAL A 400 -0.83 4.22 -2.11
CA VAL A 400 -2.21 4.29 -2.56
C VAL A 400 -3.12 3.64 -1.53
N GLY A 401 -4.39 4.05 -1.48
CA GLY A 401 -5.39 3.36 -0.64
C GLY A 401 -5.57 1.92 -1.08
N VAL A 402 -5.93 1.74 -2.35
CA VAL A 402 -6.17 0.44 -2.99
C VAL A 402 -5.51 0.39 -4.37
N ARG A 403 -4.74 -0.67 -4.61
CA ARG A 403 -4.28 -1.05 -5.95
C ARG A 403 -5.10 -2.23 -6.46
N LEU A 404 -5.82 -2.01 -7.56
CA LEU A 404 -6.63 -3.03 -8.19
C LEU A 404 -5.79 -3.93 -9.09
N GLY A 405 -6.25 -5.17 -9.22
CA GLY A 405 -5.77 -6.11 -10.23
C GLY A 405 -6.43 -5.84 -11.57
N GLU A 406 -6.21 -6.75 -12.50
CA GLU A 406 -6.85 -6.72 -13.82
C GLU A 406 -8.23 -7.37 -13.77
N ALA A 407 -9.17 -6.86 -14.57
CA ALA A 407 -10.57 -7.23 -14.53
C ALA A 407 -11.16 -7.14 -13.10
N GLY A 408 -12.19 -7.94 -12.79
CA GLY A 408 -12.82 -7.94 -11.48
C GLY A 408 -13.67 -6.69 -11.23
N ALA A 409 -14.07 -6.51 -9.97
CA ALA A 409 -15.02 -5.49 -9.58
C ALA A 409 -14.65 -4.88 -8.23
N PHE A 410 -14.59 -3.56 -8.17
CA PHE A 410 -14.41 -2.77 -6.96
C PHE A 410 -15.71 -1.99 -6.72
N THR A 411 -16.58 -2.51 -5.85
CA THR A 411 -17.95 -1.98 -5.70
C THR A 411 -18.38 -1.67 -4.28
N ARG A 412 -19.07 -0.55 -4.07
CA ARG A 412 -19.64 -0.17 -2.77
C ARG A 412 -18.61 -0.10 -1.64
N ASN A 413 -17.39 0.30 -1.95
CA ASN A 413 -16.32 0.45 -0.97
C ASN A 413 -16.20 1.90 -0.49
N LEU A 414 -15.59 2.07 0.68
CA LEU A 414 -15.11 3.36 1.16
C LEU A 414 -13.59 3.33 1.26
N VAL A 415 -12.91 4.20 0.52
CA VAL A 415 -11.48 4.45 0.65
C VAL A 415 -11.30 5.85 1.22
N SER A 416 -10.57 5.99 2.32
CA SER A 416 -10.34 7.33 2.89
C SER A 416 -9.00 7.57 3.55
N GLY A 417 -8.45 8.77 3.39
CA GLY A 417 -7.20 9.18 4.06
C GLY A 417 -5.97 8.46 3.51
N SER A 418 -5.90 8.21 2.20
CA SER A 418 -4.69 7.67 1.57
C SER A 418 -3.64 8.76 1.38
N SER A 419 -2.38 8.43 1.68
CA SER A 419 -1.29 9.40 1.57
C SER A 419 -1.11 9.92 0.13
N SER A 420 -1.23 9.05 -0.87
CA SER A 420 -1.31 9.40 -2.29
C SER A 420 -2.68 9.05 -2.91
N ASN A 421 -2.72 8.40 -4.08
CA ASN A 421 -3.95 8.08 -4.79
C ASN A 421 -4.92 7.25 -3.93
N GLY A 422 -6.23 7.50 -4.06
CA GLY A 422 -7.23 6.67 -3.38
C GLY A 422 -7.25 5.25 -3.95
N VAL A 423 -7.58 5.15 -5.24
CA VAL A 423 -7.65 3.91 -6.00
C VAL A 423 -6.78 4.04 -7.25
N ILE A 424 -5.99 3.01 -7.55
CA ILE A 424 -5.26 2.89 -8.81
C ILE A 424 -5.70 1.64 -9.57
N ALA A 425 -5.91 1.79 -10.88
CA ALA A 425 -6.33 0.74 -11.80
C ALA A 425 -5.62 0.83 -13.15
N THR A 426 -5.71 -0.23 -13.95
CA THR A 426 -5.09 -0.26 -15.29
C THR A 426 -5.95 -0.97 -16.33
N LEU A 427 -6.19 -2.28 -16.22
CA LEU A 427 -6.84 -3.06 -17.30
C LEU A 427 -8.15 -3.72 -16.83
N GLY A 428 -9.28 -3.21 -17.30
CA GLY A 428 -10.58 -3.88 -17.23
C GLY A 428 -11.45 -3.81 -15.96
N PRO A 429 -11.03 -3.33 -14.77
CA PRO A 429 -11.90 -3.43 -13.60
C PRO A 429 -13.16 -2.57 -13.73
N LEU A 430 -14.27 -3.04 -13.15
CA LEU A 430 -15.42 -2.19 -12.85
C LEU A 430 -15.19 -1.47 -11.52
N ILE A 431 -15.17 -0.15 -11.53
CA ILE A 431 -15.07 0.71 -10.33
C ILE A 431 -16.42 1.40 -10.15
N ASP A 432 -17.29 0.81 -9.34
CA ASP A 432 -18.69 1.23 -9.26
C ASP A 432 -19.20 1.55 -7.85
N SER A 433 -19.95 2.64 -7.70
CA SER A 433 -20.67 2.96 -6.47
C SER A 433 -19.77 3.09 -5.22
N ASN A 434 -18.51 3.51 -5.39
CA ASN A 434 -17.58 3.68 -4.27
C ASN A 434 -17.57 5.12 -3.75
N GLN A 435 -17.09 5.29 -2.52
CA GLN A 435 -16.74 6.57 -1.93
C GLN A 435 -15.22 6.63 -1.78
N VAL A 436 -14.58 7.63 -2.38
CA VAL A 436 -13.14 7.87 -2.28
C VAL A 436 -12.93 9.27 -1.72
N LEU A 437 -12.58 9.33 -0.44
CA LEU A 437 -12.65 10.55 0.36
C LEU A 437 -11.30 10.93 0.96
N ASN A 438 -10.90 12.20 0.87
CA ASN A 438 -9.65 12.68 1.50
C ASN A 438 -8.42 11.89 1.02
N SER A 439 -8.29 11.69 -0.29
CA SER A 439 -7.05 11.16 -0.89
C SER A 439 -5.99 12.24 -0.99
N CYS A 440 -4.74 11.87 -1.31
CA CYS A 440 -3.63 12.81 -1.47
C CYS A 440 -3.33 13.63 -0.20
N THR A 441 -3.37 13.01 0.99
CA THR A 441 -3.16 13.76 2.24
C THR A 441 -1.74 14.28 2.37
N ASP A 442 -0.76 13.53 1.84
CA ASP A 442 0.66 13.79 2.03
C ASP A 442 1.36 14.06 0.71
N PHE A 443 0.80 13.67 -0.44
CA PHE A 443 1.46 13.75 -1.75
C PHE A 443 0.68 14.64 -2.75
N GLN A 444 1.35 15.02 -3.82
CA GLN A 444 0.77 15.75 -4.95
C GLN A 444 0.94 14.95 -6.24
N ASP A 445 0.41 15.45 -7.36
CA ASP A 445 0.32 14.71 -8.63
C ASP A 445 -0.34 13.33 -8.44
N CYS A 446 -1.51 13.37 -7.82
CA CYS A 446 -2.29 12.21 -7.48
C CYS A 446 -3.79 12.52 -7.59
N GLY A 447 -4.62 11.48 -7.45
CA GLY A 447 -6.05 11.64 -7.48
C GLY A 447 -6.86 10.65 -6.66
N GLY A 448 -8.17 10.89 -6.61
CA GLY A 448 -9.10 9.97 -5.97
C GLY A 448 -9.07 8.62 -6.66
N ILE A 449 -9.38 8.60 -7.96
CA ILE A 449 -9.28 7.42 -8.83
C ILE A 449 -8.27 7.73 -9.93
N TYR A 450 -7.19 6.96 -9.99
CA TYR A 450 -6.12 7.08 -10.97
C TYR A 450 -6.14 5.88 -11.91
N VAL A 451 -6.09 6.13 -13.22
CA VAL A 451 -5.91 5.11 -14.25
C VAL A 451 -4.50 5.25 -14.81
N ALA A 452 -3.71 4.20 -14.63
CA ALA A 452 -2.35 4.14 -15.12
C ALA A 452 -2.31 3.84 -16.62
N GLN A 453 -1.19 4.22 -17.24
CA GLN A 453 -0.84 3.81 -18.59
C GLN A 453 -1.00 2.29 -18.77
N PRO A 454 -1.69 1.82 -19.82
CA PRO A 454 -1.73 0.39 -20.13
C PRO A 454 -0.37 -0.10 -20.67
N PRO A 455 -0.02 -1.38 -20.44
CA PRO A 455 1.21 -1.94 -20.98
C PRO A 455 1.19 -2.00 -22.52
N LYS A 456 2.38 -2.09 -23.11
CA LYS A 456 2.53 -2.39 -24.55
C LYS A 456 1.97 -3.79 -24.83
N ASN A 457 1.21 -3.92 -25.91
CA ASN A 457 0.73 -5.18 -26.44
C ASN A 457 1.85 -5.86 -27.25
N PRO A 458 2.40 -7.01 -26.80
CA PRO A 458 3.51 -7.67 -27.48
C PRO A 458 3.23 -8.00 -28.95
N THR A 459 1.99 -8.34 -29.29
CA THR A 459 1.58 -8.67 -30.65
C THR A 459 1.61 -7.44 -31.56
N LEU A 460 1.23 -6.27 -31.03
CA LEU A 460 1.32 -5.01 -31.78
C LEU A 460 2.77 -4.53 -31.89
N VAL A 461 3.57 -4.74 -30.85
CA VAL A 461 5.00 -4.38 -30.86
C VAL A 461 5.79 -5.20 -31.88
N SER A 462 5.57 -6.51 -31.97
CA SER A 462 6.37 -7.40 -32.84
C SER A 462 6.29 -7.08 -34.34
N GLY A 463 5.23 -6.37 -34.78
CA GLY A 463 5.03 -5.98 -36.17
C GLY A 463 5.20 -4.48 -36.46
N ALA A 464 5.52 -3.68 -35.44
CA ALA A 464 5.60 -2.23 -35.57
C ALA A 464 7.00 -1.76 -35.99
N ALA A 465 7.07 -0.77 -36.88
CA ALA A 465 8.33 -0.06 -37.15
C ALA A 465 8.82 0.66 -35.89
N SER A 466 10.14 0.83 -35.70
CA SER A 466 10.69 1.48 -34.50
C SER A 466 10.20 2.91 -34.30
N THR A 467 9.84 3.59 -35.38
CA THR A 467 9.28 4.95 -35.40
C THR A 467 7.78 5.00 -35.07
N THR A 468 7.14 3.85 -34.79
CA THR A 468 5.72 3.79 -34.43
C THR A 468 5.48 4.47 -33.08
N PRO A 469 4.55 5.44 -32.97
CA PRO A 469 4.17 6.07 -31.70
C PRO A 469 3.71 5.03 -30.68
N VAL A 470 4.09 5.16 -29.42
CA VAL A 470 3.74 4.15 -28.40
C VAL A 470 2.24 3.95 -28.26
N THR A 471 1.43 5.00 -28.46
CA THR A 471 -0.04 4.94 -28.40
C THR A 471 -0.67 3.95 -29.39
N LYS A 472 0.03 3.54 -30.46
CA LYS A 472 -0.46 2.57 -31.45
C LYS A 472 -0.21 1.12 -31.07
N VAL A 473 0.57 0.87 -30.02
CA VAL A 473 0.96 -0.49 -29.61
C VAL A 473 0.56 -0.80 -28.17
N LEU A 474 -0.24 0.04 -27.51
CA LEU A 474 -0.72 -0.22 -26.16
C LEU A 474 -1.93 -1.15 -26.16
N PHE A 475 -2.14 -1.87 -25.05
CA PHE A 475 -3.46 -2.41 -24.75
C PHE A 475 -4.46 -1.26 -24.51
N ALA A 476 -5.75 -1.55 -24.67
CA ALA A 476 -6.79 -0.66 -24.18
C ALA A 476 -7.02 -0.89 -22.68
N ASN A 477 -7.15 0.18 -21.89
CA ASN A 477 -7.51 0.04 -20.48
C ASN A 477 -8.88 -0.61 -20.34
N ASN A 478 -9.85 -0.24 -21.20
CA ASN A 478 -11.18 -0.85 -21.28
C ASN A 478 -11.86 -1.06 -19.91
N LEU A 479 -11.77 -0.06 -19.03
CA LEU A 479 -12.36 -0.10 -17.69
C LEU A 479 -13.52 0.89 -17.56
N THR A 480 -14.38 0.66 -16.57
CA THR A 480 -15.54 1.53 -16.29
C THR A 480 -15.43 2.11 -14.89
N ILE A 481 -15.57 3.43 -14.78
CA ILE A 481 -15.65 4.20 -13.54
C ILE A 481 -17.06 4.80 -13.47
N SER A 482 -17.93 4.22 -12.66
CA SER A 482 -19.34 4.61 -12.61
C SER A 482 -19.88 4.85 -11.21
N ASN A 483 -20.78 5.82 -11.07
CA ASN A 483 -21.56 6.03 -9.84
C ASN A 483 -20.71 6.31 -8.57
N ASN A 484 -19.46 6.73 -8.71
CA ASN A 484 -18.58 6.96 -7.57
C ASN A 484 -18.75 8.39 -7.03
N ILE A 485 -18.51 8.54 -5.73
CA ILE A 485 -18.30 9.82 -5.07
C ILE A 485 -16.81 9.95 -4.82
N VAL A 486 -16.19 10.96 -5.44
CA VAL A 486 -14.80 11.35 -5.19
C VAL A 486 -14.80 12.73 -4.59
N ASP A 487 -14.43 12.85 -3.32
CA ASP A 487 -14.55 14.11 -2.60
C ASP A 487 -13.35 14.40 -1.72
N VAL A 488 -12.91 15.65 -1.77
CA VAL A 488 -11.82 16.22 -0.99
C VAL A 488 -10.47 15.51 -1.23
N GLY A 489 -9.51 16.28 -1.71
CA GLY A 489 -8.12 15.86 -1.77
C GLY A 489 -7.29 17.10 -1.83
N THR A 490 -6.84 17.57 -0.66
CA THR A 490 -6.18 18.88 -0.58
C THR A 490 -4.81 18.84 -1.20
N GLY A 491 -4.10 17.69 -1.16
CA GLY A 491 -2.68 17.61 -1.47
C GLY A 491 -1.85 18.17 -0.31
N SER A 492 -0.55 17.90 -0.33
CA SER A 492 0.40 18.55 0.57
C SER A 492 1.60 19.09 -0.21
N ALA A 493 1.88 20.38 0.00
CA ALA A 493 3.09 21.04 -0.51
C ALA A 493 4.28 20.90 0.46
N ASP A 494 4.13 20.15 1.56
CA ASP A 494 5.22 19.97 2.52
C ASP A 494 6.32 19.08 1.91
N GLY A 495 7.57 19.54 2.04
CA GLY A 495 8.74 18.85 1.49
C GLY A 495 8.93 18.99 -0.03
N VAL A 496 8.20 19.86 -0.73
CA VAL A 496 8.47 20.18 -2.15
C VAL A 496 8.91 21.64 -2.30
N PRO A 497 9.74 21.99 -3.31
CA PRO A 497 10.01 23.38 -3.67
C PRO A 497 8.72 24.11 -4.10
N SER A 498 8.74 25.45 -4.12
CA SER A 498 7.60 26.34 -4.42
C SER A 498 6.58 25.75 -5.41
N GLY A 499 5.33 25.63 -4.96
CA GLY A 499 4.20 25.13 -5.75
C GLY A 499 2.98 24.94 -4.85
N GLY A 500 1.79 25.21 -5.38
CA GLY A 500 0.54 24.87 -4.70
C GLY A 500 0.29 23.36 -4.75
N THR A 501 -0.66 22.87 -3.95
CA THR A 501 -1.09 21.47 -3.99
C THR A 501 -1.58 21.07 -5.37
N ASP A 502 -1.36 19.83 -5.81
CA ASP A 502 -1.77 19.35 -7.13
C ASP A 502 -2.53 18.03 -7.08
N THR A 503 -3.87 18.06 -7.24
CA THR A 503 -4.75 16.90 -7.05
C THR A 503 -5.87 16.81 -8.08
N ARG A 504 -6.27 15.59 -8.45
CA ARG A 504 -7.29 15.30 -9.48
C ARG A 504 -8.36 14.37 -8.91
N GLY A 505 -9.64 14.59 -9.17
CA GLY A 505 -10.67 13.63 -8.73
C GLY A 505 -10.54 12.29 -9.45
N ILE A 506 -10.76 12.32 -10.75
CA ILE A 506 -10.51 11.18 -11.63
C ILE A 506 -9.37 11.55 -12.58
N TYR A 507 -8.28 10.78 -12.52
CA TYR A 507 -7.08 11.03 -13.30
C TYR A 507 -6.89 9.91 -14.32
N LEU A 508 -7.18 10.21 -15.58
CA LEU A 508 -6.80 9.36 -16.72
C LEU A 508 -5.42 9.80 -17.17
N ASP A 509 -4.39 9.16 -16.60
CA ASP A 509 -3.00 9.52 -16.86
C ASP A 509 -2.50 8.91 -18.17
N ASP A 510 -1.23 9.14 -18.48
CA ASP A 510 -0.53 8.79 -19.72
C ASP A 510 -1.19 7.71 -20.59
N TYR A 511 -1.65 8.14 -21.76
CA TYR A 511 -2.18 7.25 -22.81
C TYR A 511 -3.34 6.34 -22.37
N SER A 512 -4.02 6.68 -21.26
CA SER A 512 -5.23 6.00 -20.83
C SER A 512 -6.27 6.01 -21.95
N ASN A 513 -6.83 4.85 -22.29
CA ASN A 513 -7.72 4.73 -23.43
C ASN A 513 -8.81 3.67 -23.29
N GLY A 514 -9.94 3.88 -23.96
CA GLY A 514 -11.11 3.01 -23.87
C GLY A 514 -11.80 3.06 -22.49
N VAL A 515 -11.52 4.08 -21.69
CA VAL A 515 -12.10 4.23 -20.36
C VAL A 515 -13.48 4.89 -20.46
N THR A 516 -14.48 4.33 -19.78
CA THR A 516 -15.79 4.96 -19.60
C THR A 516 -15.88 5.55 -18.19
N VAL A 517 -16.02 6.87 -18.10
CA VAL A 517 -16.20 7.61 -16.85
C VAL A 517 -17.61 8.20 -16.85
N THR A 518 -18.52 7.60 -16.09
CA THR A 518 -19.94 7.95 -16.16
C THR A 518 -20.65 8.12 -14.82
N ASN A 519 -21.53 9.11 -14.71
CA ASN A 519 -22.36 9.33 -13.52
C ASN A 519 -21.57 9.42 -12.19
N ASN A 520 -20.36 9.97 -12.21
CA ASN A 520 -19.57 10.21 -11.00
C ASN A 520 -19.83 11.60 -10.43
N TYR A 521 -19.79 11.72 -9.11
CA TYR A 521 -19.77 13.00 -8.40
C TYR A 521 -18.35 13.31 -7.94
N VAL A 522 -17.80 14.44 -8.38
CA VAL A 522 -16.43 14.85 -8.06
C VAL A 522 -16.40 16.27 -7.47
N SER A 523 -15.81 16.40 -6.28
CA SER A 523 -15.78 17.65 -5.52
C SER A 523 -14.49 17.83 -4.70
N GLY A 524 -14.16 19.07 -4.36
CA GLY A 524 -13.07 19.42 -3.43
C GLY A 524 -11.65 19.19 -3.96
N MET A 525 -11.49 18.68 -5.18
CA MET A 525 -10.20 18.44 -5.81
C MET A 525 -9.67 19.71 -6.45
N LYS A 526 -8.37 19.82 -6.72
CA LYS A 526 -7.88 20.96 -7.52
C LYS A 526 -8.47 20.90 -8.93
N TYR A 527 -8.32 19.74 -9.58
CA TYR A 527 -8.96 19.45 -10.85
C TYR A 527 -10.03 18.36 -10.69
N GLY A 528 -11.19 18.51 -11.31
CA GLY A 528 -12.26 17.52 -11.25
C GLY A 528 -11.86 16.21 -11.94
N ILE A 529 -11.78 16.23 -13.26
CA ILE A 529 -11.27 15.11 -14.07
C ILE A 529 -10.11 15.62 -14.93
N MET A 530 -9.02 14.85 -14.99
CA MET A 530 -7.89 15.11 -15.88
C MET A 530 -7.74 14.01 -16.92
N LEU A 531 -7.49 14.43 -18.16
CA LEU A 531 -7.02 13.59 -19.25
C LEU A 531 -5.60 14.05 -19.60
N HIS A 532 -4.62 13.17 -19.44
CA HIS A 532 -3.23 13.45 -19.72
C HIS A 532 -2.74 12.51 -20.82
N THR A 533 -2.53 13.08 -22.02
CA THR A 533 -2.27 12.34 -23.27
C THR A 533 -3.28 11.21 -23.60
N ALA A 534 -4.38 11.15 -22.85
CA ALA A 534 -5.40 10.12 -22.89
C ALA A 534 -6.28 10.26 -24.13
N PHE A 535 -6.76 9.14 -24.67
CA PHE A 535 -7.44 9.11 -25.97
C PHE A 535 -8.54 8.05 -26.05
N ASN A 536 -9.50 8.22 -26.96
CA ASN A 536 -10.62 7.28 -27.13
C ASN A 536 -11.38 6.96 -25.82
N ASN A 537 -11.50 7.92 -24.91
CA ASN A 537 -12.26 7.76 -23.66
C ASN A 537 -13.67 8.36 -23.78
N THR A 538 -14.59 7.91 -22.93
CA THR A 538 -15.95 8.47 -22.85
C THR A 538 -16.22 9.01 -21.46
N LEU A 539 -16.50 10.31 -21.37
CA LEU A 539 -16.86 11.03 -20.15
C LEU A 539 -18.30 11.51 -20.27
N THR A 540 -19.24 10.88 -19.56
CA THR A 540 -20.66 11.21 -19.65
C THR A 540 -21.35 11.38 -18.33
N ASP A 541 -22.30 12.30 -18.24
CA ASP A 541 -23.24 12.38 -17.11
C ASP A 541 -22.56 12.58 -15.74
N ASN A 542 -21.31 13.05 -15.68
CA ASN A 542 -20.61 13.32 -14.43
C ASN A 542 -21.00 14.69 -13.86
N LYS A 543 -21.00 14.81 -12.54
CA LYS A 543 -21.25 16.06 -11.81
C LYS A 543 -19.97 16.54 -11.13
N LEU A 544 -19.41 17.64 -11.62
CA LEU A 544 -18.16 18.23 -11.18
C LEU A 544 -18.45 19.59 -10.53
N VAL A 545 -18.32 19.67 -9.20
CA VAL A 545 -18.76 20.83 -8.41
C VAL A 545 -17.78 21.11 -7.28
N ASN A 546 -17.66 22.37 -6.85
CA ASN A 546 -16.79 22.75 -5.72
C ASN A 546 -15.34 22.28 -5.82
N ASN A 547 -14.85 22.03 -7.03
CA ASN A 547 -13.42 21.85 -7.24
C ASN A 547 -12.72 23.21 -7.04
N ARG A 548 -11.42 23.21 -6.75
CA ARG A 548 -10.67 24.42 -6.38
C ARG A 548 -10.10 25.16 -7.60
N SER A 549 -10.08 24.51 -8.76
CA SER A 549 -9.65 25.06 -10.05
C SER A 549 -10.58 24.56 -11.17
N GLN A 550 -10.06 24.10 -12.30
CA GLN A 550 -10.85 23.63 -13.44
C GLN A 550 -11.52 22.28 -13.18
N ASN A 551 -12.76 22.14 -13.65
CA ASN A 551 -13.47 20.87 -13.57
C ASN A 551 -12.90 19.84 -14.55
N LEU A 552 -12.45 20.26 -15.73
CA LEU A 552 -11.74 19.42 -16.69
C LEU A 552 -10.38 20.01 -17.03
N LEU A 553 -9.33 19.21 -16.88
CA LEU A 553 -7.98 19.52 -17.33
C LEU A 553 -7.59 18.56 -18.45
N LEU A 554 -7.28 19.11 -19.62
CA LEU A 554 -6.82 18.36 -20.79
C LEU A 554 -5.36 18.73 -21.02
N GLN A 555 -4.45 17.79 -20.82
CA GLN A 555 -3.01 18.01 -20.97
C GLN A 555 -2.44 17.16 -22.11
N GLU A 556 -1.78 17.83 -23.05
CA GLU A 556 -1.11 17.19 -24.19
C GLU A 556 0.41 17.32 -24.07
N ASP A 557 1.06 16.17 -23.96
CA ASP A 557 2.52 16.04 -24.00
C ASP A 557 2.96 15.32 -25.28
N ALA A 558 4.24 15.41 -25.58
CA ALA A 558 4.87 14.69 -26.69
C ALA A 558 4.78 13.16 -26.54
N VAL A 559 4.46 12.45 -27.63
CA VAL A 559 4.41 10.98 -27.63
C VAL A 559 5.69 10.40 -28.23
N PRO A 560 6.48 9.63 -27.48
CA PRO A 560 7.63 8.93 -28.03
C PRO A 560 7.22 7.76 -28.93
N SER A 561 8.06 7.41 -29.90
CA SER A 561 8.02 6.15 -30.63
C SER A 561 8.75 5.03 -29.90
N LEU A 562 8.70 3.82 -30.46
CA LEU A 562 9.31 2.62 -29.87
C LEU A 562 10.83 2.70 -29.72
N ASP A 563 11.51 3.43 -30.60
CA ASP A 563 12.94 3.74 -30.50
C ASP A 563 13.28 4.83 -29.46
N GLY A 564 12.28 5.37 -28.77
CA GLY A 564 12.45 6.43 -27.78
C GLY A 564 12.61 7.82 -28.38
N THR A 565 12.56 7.97 -29.71
CA THR A 565 12.52 9.30 -30.34
C THR A 565 11.13 9.92 -30.17
N THR A 566 11.04 11.23 -30.13
CA THR A 566 9.74 11.91 -30.02
C THR A 566 9.07 11.95 -31.40
N SER A 567 7.91 11.30 -31.53
CA SER A 567 7.32 10.98 -32.84
C SER A 567 6.32 12.01 -33.37
N THR A 568 5.70 12.84 -32.51
CA THR A 568 4.88 14.06 -32.75
C THR A 568 4.09 14.39 -31.44
N LYS A 569 3.23 15.42 -31.45
CA LYS A 569 2.39 15.78 -30.29
C LYS A 569 1.42 14.65 -29.88
N GLY A 570 0.90 14.75 -28.66
CA GLY A 570 0.00 13.81 -28.01
C GLY A 570 -1.21 13.39 -28.84
N ALA A 571 -1.70 12.17 -28.60
CA ALA A 571 -2.85 11.63 -29.32
C ALA A 571 -4.17 11.89 -28.60
N MET A 572 -4.45 13.07 -28.04
CA MET A 572 -5.70 13.38 -27.30
C MET A 572 -6.99 13.39 -28.15
N ALA A 573 -7.05 12.58 -29.20
CA ALA A 573 -8.17 12.43 -30.12
C ALA A 573 -9.17 11.36 -29.64
N GLY A 574 -10.39 11.42 -30.18
CA GLY A 574 -11.43 10.41 -29.97
C GLY A 574 -12.05 10.40 -28.57
N ASN A 575 -11.64 11.30 -27.67
CA ASN A 575 -12.31 11.49 -26.39
C ASN A 575 -13.70 12.10 -26.59
N VAL A 576 -14.72 11.51 -25.97
CA VAL A 576 -16.11 11.93 -26.05
C VAL A 576 -16.54 12.50 -24.70
N ILE A 577 -16.81 13.81 -24.65
CA ILE A 577 -17.26 14.50 -23.43
C ILE A 577 -18.68 15.00 -23.67
N LYS A 578 -19.69 14.40 -23.01
CA LYS A 578 -21.11 14.73 -23.24
C LYS A 578 -21.92 14.75 -21.94
N ARG A 579 -22.86 15.68 -21.81
CA ARG A 579 -23.82 15.75 -20.68
C ARG A 579 -23.20 15.81 -19.28
N ASN A 580 -21.98 16.32 -19.14
CA ASN A 580 -21.39 16.54 -17.82
C ASN A 580 -21.88 17.88 -17.24
N ALA A 581 -22.30 17.87 -15.97
CA ALA A 581 -22.71 19.07 -15.25
C ALA A 581 -21.52 19.64 -14.48
N MET A 582 -21.14 20.89 -14.78
CA MET A 582 -19.97 21.54 -14.19
C MET A 582 -20.37 22.87 -13.56
N VAL A 583 -20.02 23.07 -12.29
CA VAL A 583 -20.16 24.35 -11.61
C VAL A 583 -18.78 24.98 -11.46
N ALA A 584 -18.61 26.15 -12.06
CA ALA A 584 -17.34 26.86 -12.06
C ALA A 584 -16.94 27.30 -10.65
N SER A 585 -15.67 27.10 -10.34
CA SER A 585 -15.02 27.53 -9.11
C SER A 585 -14.83 29.04 -9.12
N LYS A 586 -14.76 29.68 -7.96
CA LYS A 586 -14.34 31.09 -7.85
C LYS A 586 -12.83 31.17 -7.84
N ASP A 587 -12.28 32.16 -8.53
CA ASP A 587 -10.85 32.44 -8.45
C ASP A 587 -10.47 32.87 -7.02
N ALA A 588 -9.47 32.21 -6.44
CA ALA A 588 -9.00 32.49 -5.09
C ALA A 588 -8.36 33.88 -4.96
N SER A 589 -7.83 34.43 -6.05
CA SER A 589 -7.24 35.77 -6.12
C SER A 589 -8.26 36.86 -6.47
N ASN A 590 -9.40 36.49 -7.06
CA ASN A 590 -10.48 37.41 -7.42
C ASN A 590 -11.86 36.73 -7.34
N SER A 591 -12.53 36.87 -6.19
CA SER A 591 -13.83 36.23 -5.94
C SER A 591 -14.97 36.66 -6.88
N ALA A 592 -14.78 37.71 -7.68
CA ALA A 592 -15.71 38.15 -8.73
C ALA A 592 -15.50 37.43 -10.07
N GLN A 593 -14.40 36.70 -10.23
CA GLN A 593 -14.05 35.98 -11.46
C GLN A 593 -14.28 34.47 -11.26
N ALA A 594 -14.98 33.87 -12.22
CA ALA A 594 -15.13 32.42 -12.29
C ALA A 594 -13.91 31.81 -12.99
N VAL A 595 -13.40 30.70 -12.45
CA VAL A 595 -12.40 29.86 -13.12
C VAL A 595 -13.09 29.13 -14.28
N PRO A 596 -12.53 29.13 -15.50
CA PRO A 596 -13.08 28.35 -16.61
C PRO A 596 -13.29 26.89 -16.22
N ASN A 597 -14.40 26.28 -16.63
CA ASN A 597 -14.66 24.88 -16.32
C ASN A 597 -13.66 23.92 -16.97
N ILE A 598 -13.12 24.30 -18.13
CA ILE A 598 -12.23 23.48 -18.96
C ILE A 598 -10.96 24.27 -19.23
N LEU A 599 -9.81 23.65 -18.98
CA LEU A 599 -8.50 24.13 -19.45
C LEU A 599 -7.89 23.06 -20.35
N GLN A 600 -7.46 23.49 -21.53
CA GLN A 600 -6.60 22.70 -22.40
C GLN A 600 -5.19 23.30 -22.35
N SER A 601 -4.28 22.57 -21.73
CA SER A 601 -2.85 22.87 -21.71
C SER A 601 -2.20 22.07 -22.82
N ALA A 602 -2.08 22.66 -24.00
CA ALA A 602 -1.24 22.13 -25.06
C ALA A 602 0.15 22.77 -24.94
N GLU A 603 1.23 21.99 -24.97
CA GLU A 603 2.54 22.61 -25.14
C GLU A 603 2.57 23.38 -26.48
N GLY A 604 2.88 24.68 -26.36
CA GLY A 604 2.97 25.64 -27.45
C GLY A 604 4.11 25.33 -28.41
N GLY A 605 3.83 24.47 -29.38
CA GLY A 605 4.53 24.42 -30.66
C GLY A 605 3.58 24.87 -31.76
N GLN A 606 3.91 25.96 -32.45
CA GLN A 606 3.23 26.51 -33.63
C GLN A 606 2.86 25.39 -34.62
N GLY A 607 1.57 25.07 -34.73
CA GLY A 607 1.06 24.07 -35.67
C GLY A 607 -0.47 24.06 -35.62
N PRO A 608 -1.17 23.99 -36.78
CA PRO A 608 -2.57 24.32 -36.86
C PRO A 608 -3.42 23.29 -36.09
N THR A 609 -4.24 23.80 -35.17
CA THR A 609 -5.34 23.06 -34.56
C THR A 609 -6.39 22.79 -35.63
N GLY A 610 -6.60 21.51 -35.95
CA GLY A 610 -7.69 21.02 -36.80
C GLY A 610 -8.87 20.53 -35.97
#